data_AF-A0A7J9I166-F1
#
_entry.id   AF-A0A7J9I166-F1
#
_cell.length_a   1.000
_cell.length_b   1.000
_cell.length_c   1.000
_cell.angle_alpha   90.00
_cell.angle_beta   90.00
_cell.angle_gamma   90.00
#
_symmetry.space_group_name_H-M   'P 1'
#
loop_
_entity.id
_entity.type
_entity.pdbx_description
1 polymer ?
#
loop_
_entity_poly.entity_id
_entity_poly.type
_entity_poly.pdbx_seq_one_letter_code
_entity_poly.pdbx_strand_id
1 'polypeptide(L)'
;MKLSAMFSSSCYSSAIAKNALQPPSLITLPASAFLPPLSRKLSCRHGVSYNRLSFRGNSSFSSTAVSSSKSDSQSQGSESFFRDTLRSMETVYLNRNPTAKSILELVSSVDDEQICYDHLAFRTFGVNGYGISSLASLFLDYGYTQKEELRFPAKKLKALWFSPPNSSSQDGGSGVNGPLPRVFISELLVDQLSPRAQEIIRKYIKKSASGNKYAALASALGSLTWEKPLYSEFQQLAGESEYAAWTLVNGYALNHVTISTHRLKSNLRNIKSLNEFIKKNGFKLNSDGGVLKVSPDGLLLQSSTVADSMPFSFSDGVVESVPCSYIEFAERLVLPQYKNLSESEIKESHRRDGFEVGNADKIFESTSKEQLTRRA
;
A
#
# COMPACT_ATOMS: atom_id res chain seq x y z
N MET A 1 20.04 1.79 70.90
CA MET A 1 20.64 0.44 70.70
C MET A 1 20.67 0.19 69.21
N LYS A 2 21.85 0.23 68.57
CA LYS A 2 22.70 -0.95 68.26
C LYS A 2 21.92 -1.96 67.37
N LEU A 3 22.37 -2.41 66.20
CA LEU A 3 23.70 -2.40 65.59
C LEU A 3 23.58 -2.71 64.08
N SER A 4 24.55 -2.21 63.32
CA SER A 4 24.93 -2.63 61.97
C SER A 4 25.21 -4.13 61.83
N ALA A 5 25.13 -4.65 60.59
CA ALA A 5 26.13 -5.58 60.05
C ALA A 5 26.12 -5.59 58.51
N MET A 6 27.25 -5.14 57.94
CA MET A 6 27.74 -5.41 56.59
C MET A 6 28.35 -6.81 56.49
N PHE A 7 28.38 -7.41 55.29
CA PHE A 7 29.48 -8.22 54.69
C PHE A 7 29.10 -8.41 53.20
N SER A 8 29.74 -7.79 52.20
CA SER A 8 31.08 -7.97 51.60
C SER A 8 31.29 -9.27 50.79
N SER A 9 31.39 -9.07 49.47
CA SER A 9 32.25 -9.69 48.43
C SER A 9 32.44 -11.21 48.34
N SER A 10 32.21 -11.74 47.13
CA SER A 10 33.30 -12.35 46.35
C SER A 10 32.97 -12.47 44.86
N CYS A 11 34.00 -12.20 44.05
CA CYS A 11 34.05 -12.28 42.61
C CYS A 11 34.01 -13.74 42.12
N TYR A 12 33.34 -13.99 41.00
CA TYR A 12 33.74 -15.04 40.08
C TYR A 12 33.86 -14.47 38.66
N SER A 13 35.11 -14.44 38.21
CA SER A 13 35.52 -14.20 36.83
C SER A 13 35.33 -15.50 36.05
N SER A 14 34.70 -15.44 34.87
CA SER A 14 34.88 -16.47 33.85
C SER A 14 35.06 -15.77 32.50
N ALA A 15 36.27 -15.92 31.98
CA ALA A 15 36.68 -15.50 30.65
C ALA A 15 36.27 -16.58 29.64
N ILE A 16 35.53 -16.21 28.59
CA ILE A 16 35.46 -17.02 27.36
C ILE A 16 35.61 -16.10 26.16
N ALA A 17 36.76 -16.29 25.50
CA ALA A 17 37.12 -16.10 24.10
C ALA A 17 36.42 -15.02 23.25
N LYS A 18 37.21 -13.99 22.92
CA LYS A 18 37.00 -13.12 21.76
C LYS A 18 37.21 -13.93 20.48
N ASN A 19 36.17 -14.10 19.67
CA ASN A 19 36.31 -14.38 18.25
C ASN A 19 35.70 -13.23 17.45
N ALA A 20 36.59 -12.41 16.90
CA ALA A 20 36.24 -11.34 15.96
C ALA A 20 35.90 -11.98 14.61
N LEU A 21 34.63 -11.91 14.22
CA LEU A 21 34.20 -12.20 12.85
C LEU A 21 34.34 -10.92 12.03
N GLN A 22 35.33 -10.91 11.13
CA GLN A 22 35.43 -9.91 10.07
C GLN A 22 34.24 -10.03 9.11
N PRO A 23 33.67 -8.92 8.61
CA PRO A 23 32.72 -8.98 7.50
C PRO A 23 33.48 -9.30 6.20
N PRO A 24 32.88 -10.07 5.26
CA PRO A 24 33.52 -10.38 3.99
C PRO A 24 33.69 -9.13 3.12
N SER A 25 34.88 -9.00 2.53
CA SER A 25 35.27 -7.95 1.61
C SER A 25 34.43 -7.97 0.33
N LEU A 26 33.94 -6.79 -0.05
CA LEU A 26 33.33 -6.53 -1.35
C LEU A 26 34.38 -6.70 -2.45
N ILE A 27 34.15 -7.65 -3.35
CA ILE A 27 34.89 -7.80 -4.60
C ILE A 27 34.45 -6.67 -5.53
N THR A 28 35.35 -5.72 -5.76
CA THR A 28 35.24 -4.67 -6.78
C THR A 28 35.45 -5.28 -8.16
N LEU A 29 34.41 -5.27 -9.01
CA LEU A 29 34.54 -5.55 -10.44
C LEU A 29 34.96 -4.26 -11.18
N PRO A 30 35.92 -4.31 -12.12
CA PRO A 30 36.41 -3.13 -12.81
C PRO A 30 35.42 -2.66 -13.89
N ALA A 31 35.18 -1.35 -13.90
CA ALA A 31 34.40 -0.65 -14.93
C ALA A 31 35.10 -0.78 -16.30
N SER A 32 34.48 -1.53 -17.21
CA SER A 32 34.88 -1.60 -18.61
C SER A 32 33.84 -0.88 -19.46
N ALA A 33 34.33 0.05 -20.27
CA ALA A 33 33.59 1.01 -21.07
C ALA A 33 32.55 0.38 -22.00
N PHE A 34 31.32 0.89 -21.97
CA PHE A 34 30.36 0.75 -23.06
C PHE A 34 30.30 2.07 -23.84
N LEU A 35 30.93 2.06 -25.02
CA LEU A 35 30.75 3.08 -26.05
C LEU A 35 29.44 2.78 -26.82
N PRO A 36 28.65 3.80 -27.21
CA PRO A 36 27.45 3.60 -28.01
C PRO A 36 27.81 3.37 -29.50
N PRO A 37 27.08 2.53 -30.24
CA PRO A 37 27.32 2.38 -31.67
C PRO A 37 26.76 3.58 -32.46
N LEU A 38 27.56 4.02 -33.44
CA LEU A 38 27.28 5.12 -34.36
C LEU A 38 25.99 4.92 -35.18
N SER A 39 25.27 6.03 -35.35
CA SER A 39 24.17 6.19 -36.28
C SER A 39 24.58 5.93 -37.74
N ARG A 40 23.92 5.00 -38.42
CA ARG A 40 23.91 4.94 -39.88
C ARG A 40 22.67 5.66 -40.42
N LYS A 41 22.91 6.75 -41.14
CA LYS A 41 21.92 7.42 -42.00
C LYS A 41 21.50 6.46 -43.12
N LEU A 42 20.20 6.18 -43.22
CA LEU A 42 19.58 5.66 -44.44
C LEU A 42 18.57 6.71 -44.92
N SER A 43 18.93 7.30 -46.06
CA SER A 43 18.11 8.22 -46.84
C SER A 43 17.25 7.38 -47.78
N CYS A 44 15.93 7.50 -47.70
CA CYS A 44 15.03 7.22 -48.80
C CYS A 44 13.99 8.35 -48.90
N ARG A 45 14.23 9.26 -49.84
CA ARG A 45 13.19 10.08 -50.47
C ARG A 45 12.26 9.17 -51.25
N HIS A 46 10.95 9.36 -51.17
CA HIS A 46 10.00 9.32 -52.30
C HIS A 46 8.74 10.10 -51.86
N GLY A 47 8.43 11.17 -52.59
CA GLY A 47 7.18 11.92 -52.44
C GLY A 47 6.11 11.42 -53.41
N VAL A 48 5.07 12.26 -53.58
CA VAL A 48 3.88 12.13 -54.47
C VAL A 48 2.73 11.38 -53.78
N SER A 49 1.46 11.80 -53.81
CA SER A 49 0.75 13.05 -54.16
C SER A 49 -0.69 12.86 -53.65
N TYR A 50 -1.36 13.95 -53.29
CA TYR A 50 -2.80 13.95 -53.04
C TYR A 50 -3.55 13.93 -54.37
N ASN A 51 -4.49 12.99 -54.54
CA ASN A 51 -5.54 13.14 -55.53
C ASN A 51 -6.91 12.72 -54.96
N ARG A 52 -7.84 13.66 -55.12
CA ARG A 52 -9.25 13.62 -54.80
C ARG A 52 -9.98 13.02 -55.99
N LEU A 53 -10.67 11.89 -55.82
CA LEU A 53 -11.69 11.43 -56.77
C LEU A 53 -12.86 10.79 -56.02
N SER A 54 -14.01 11.40 -56.24
CA SER A 54 -15.35 10.94 -55.91
C SER A 54 -15.81 9.84 -56.86
N PHE A 55 -16.41 8.75 -56.35
CA PHE A 55 -17.40 7.97 -57.10
C PHE A 55 -18.42 7.30 -56.17
N ARG A 56 -19.70 7.45 -56.54
CA ARG A 56 -20.86 6.70 -56.05
C ARG A 56 -20.80 5.25 -56.56
N GLY A 57 -21.21 4.30 -55.72
CA GLY A 57 -21.51 2.93 -56.14
C GLY A 57 -22.12 2.11 -55.01
N ASN A 58 -23.42 1.82 -55.11
CA ASN A 58 -24.14 0.85 -54.29
C ASN A 58 -23.62 -0.56 -54.57
N SER A 59 -23.31 -1.34 -53.53
CA SER A 59 -23.51 -2.79 -53.55
C SER A 59 -23.49 -3.37 -52.14
N SER A 60 -24.55 -4.12 -51.86
CA SER A 60 -24.84 -4.98 -50.71
C SER A 60 -23.66 -5.82 -50.20
N PHE A 61 -23.36 -5.69 -48.90
CA PHE A 61 -22.46 -6.62 -48.19
C PHE A 61 -23.27 -7.67 -47.43
N SER A 62 -23.06 -8.93 -47.81
CA SER A 62 -23.42 -10.11 -47.04
C SER A 62 -22.44 -10.25 -45.87
N SER A 63 -22.96 -10.28 -44.64
CA SER A 63 -22.19 -10.44 -43.41
C SER A 63 -21.83 -11.91 -43.18
N THR A 64 -20.61 -12.29 -43.52
CA THR A 64 -19.98 -13.51 -42.98
C THR A 64 -19.19 -13.14 -41.74
N ALA A 65 -19.65 -13.64 -40.59
CA ALA A 65 -19.01 -13.47 -39.31
C ALA A 65 -17.59 -14.05 -39.34
N VAL A 66 -16.59 -13.19 -39.15
CA VAL A 66 -15.22 -13.60 -38.85
C VAL A 66 -15.07 -13.54 -37.33
N SER A 67 -15.01 -14.73 -36.74
CA SER A 67 -14.58 -14.99 -35.37
C SER A 67 -13.36 -14.15 -34.99
N SER A 68 -13.52 -13.26 -34.01
CA SER A 68 -12.45 -12.45 -33.43
C SER A 68 -11.77 -13.22 -32.29
N SER A 69 -10.88 -14.16 -32.63
CA SER A 69 -10.02 -14.86 -31.66
C SER A 69 -8.68 -14.13 -31.40
N LYS A 70 -8.67 -12.78 -31.44
CA LYS A 70 -7.46 -11.96 -31.27
C LYS A 70 -7.40 -11.17 -29.95
N SER A 71 -8.36 -11.33 -29.02
CA SER A 71 -8.42 -10.53 -27.78
C SER A 71 -7.77 -11.15 -26.54
N ASP A 72 -7.54 -12.47 -26.50
CA ASP A 72 -7.15 -13.15 -25.25
C ASP A 72 -5.64 -13.09 -24.94
N SER A 73 -4.77 -13.02 -25.94
CA SER A 73 -3.31 -12.97 -25.70
C SER A 73 -2.82 -11.59 -25.27
N GLN A 74 -3.50 -10.52 -25.73
CA GLN A 74 -3.12 -9.14 -25.43
C GLN A 74 -3.59 -8.71 -24.03
N SER A 75 -4.71 -9.25 -23.54
CA SER A 75 -5.22 -9.03 -22.18
C SER A 75 -4.37 -9.75 -21.13
N GLN A 76 -3.94 -11.00 -21.39
CA GLN A 76 -3.17 -11.80 -20.43
C GLN A 76 -1.79 -11.20 -20.11
N GLY A 77 -1.09 -10.66 -21.11
CA GLY A 77 0.20 -9.98 -20.90
C GLY A 77 0.08 -8.71 -20.05
N SER A 78 -1.00 -7.94 -20.26
CA SER A 78 -1.27 -6.73 -19.48
C SER A 78 -1.62 -7.04 -18.02
N GLU A 79 -2.41 -8.09 -17.77
CA GLU A 79 -2.76 -8.51 -16.41
C GLU A 79 -1.54 -9.03 -15.64
N SER A 80 -0.67 -9.83 -16.28
CA SER A 80 0.57 -10.31 -15.65
C SER A 80 1.45 -9.15 -15.19
N PHE A 81 1.67 -8.16 -16.06
CA PHE A 81 2.48 -6.98 -15.72
C PHE A 81 1.88 -6.17 -14.57
N PHE A 82 0.55 -6.00 -14.55
CA PHE A 82 -0.12 -5.33 -13.45
C PHE A 82 0.06 -6.09 -12.12
N ARG A 83 -0.15 -7.41 -12.13
CA ARG A 83 0.07 -8.25 -10.94
C ARG A 83 1.52 -8.24 -10.47
N ASP A 84 2.48 -8.23 -11.39
CA ASP A 84 3.92 -8.10 -11.06
C ASP A 84 4.24 -6.74 -10.44
N THR A 85 3.58 -5.68 -10.90
CA THR A 85 3.66 -4.33 -10.33
C THR A 85 3.11 -4.32 -8.89
N LEU A 86 1.93 -4.90 -8.66
CA LEU A 86 1.36 -5.04 -7.31
C LEU A 86 2.25 -5.89 -6.41
N ARG A 87 2.82 -6.99 -6.93
CA ARG A 87 3.75 -7.85 -6.19
C ARG A 87 5.01 -7.11 -5.77
N SER A 88 5.51 -6.20 -6.60
CA SER A 88 6.66 -5.36 -6.26
C SER A 88 6.32 -4.37 -5.14
N MET A 89 5.15 -3.73 -5.18
CA MET A 89 4.66 -2.88 -4.09
C MET A 89 4.48 -3.67 -2.78
N GLU A 90 3.89 -4.87 -2.86
CA GLU A 90 3.74 -5.79 -1.73
C GLU A 90 5.10 -6.23 -1.17
N THR A 91 6.06 -6.57 -2.03
CA THR A 91 7.40 -7.01 -1.60
C THR A 91 8.11 -5.91 -0.81
N VAL A 92 8.05 -4.66 -1.30
CA VAL A 92 8.57 -3.49 -0.58
C VAL A 92 7.88 -3.33 0.78
N TYR A 93 6.56 -3.49 0.81
CA TYR A 93 5.79 -3.44 2.05
C TYR A 93 6.22 -4.53 3.04
N LEU A 94 6.26 -5.80 2.64
CA LEU A 94 6.60 -6.90 3.54
C LEU A 94 8.05 -6.83 4.05
N ASN A 95 8.97 -6.31 3.24
CA ASN A 95 10.36 -6.13 3.64
C ASN A 95 10.55 -5.04 4.72
N ARG A 96 9.64 -4.06 4.78
CA ARG A 96 9.70 -2.94 5.73
C ARG A 96 8.82 -3.13 6.96
N ASN A 97 7.94 -4.14 6.95
CA ASN A 97 6.90 -4.34 7.96
C ASN A 97 6.89 -5.80 8.44
N PRO A 98 7.84 -6.20 9.31
CA PRO A 98 7.95 -7.56 9.82
C PRO A 98 6.66 -8.05 10.50
N THR A 99 5.91 -7.18 11.18
CA THR A 99 4.63 -7.55 11.81
C THR A 99 3.63 -8.01 10.76
N ALA A 100 3.47 -7.26 9.67
CA ALA A 100 2.56 -7.63 8.59
C ALA A 100 2.96 -8.95 7.93
N LYS A 101 4.26 -9.13 7.67
CA LYS A 101 4.80 -10.36 7.09
C LYS A 101 4.52 -11.58 7.98
N SER A 102 4.84 -11.48 9.27
CA SER A 102 4.60 -12.58 10.22
C SER A 102 3.12 -12.91 10.38
N ILE A 103 2.24 -11.90 10.34
CA ILE A 103 0.79 -12.14 10.41
C ILE A 103 0.28 -12.86 9.16
N LEU A 104 0.72 -12.47 7.96
CA LEU A 104 0.34 -13.16 6.73
C LEU A 104 0.83 -14.62 6.73
N GLU A 105 2.06 -14.88 7.19
CA GLU A 105 2.59 -16.24 7.35
C GLU A 105 1.77 -17.05 8.36
N LEU A 106 1.45 -16.47 9.52
CA LEU A 106 0.67 -17.14 10.58
C LEU A 106 -0.76 -17.45 10.13
N VAL A 107 -1.46 -16.50 9.51
CA VAL A 107 -2.81 -16.73 9.01
C VAL A 107 -2.79 -17.78 7.90
N SER A 108 -1.81 -17.72 6.99
CA SER A 108 -1.67 -18.71 5.91
C SER A 108 -1.45 -20.13 6.44
N SER A 109 -0.70 -20.28 7.53
CA SER A 109 -0.44 -21.59 8.15
C SER A 109 -1.67 -22.27 8.76
N VAL A 110 -2.74 -21.51 9.00
CA VAL A 110 -4.01 -22.00 9.58
C VAL A 110 -5.14 -22.08 8.54
N ASP A 111 -4.97 -21.43 7.37
CA ASP A 111 -6.03 -21.23 6.37
C ASP A 111 -5.68 -21.78 4.98
N ASP A 112 -4.84 -22.82 4.92
CA ASP A 112 -4.41 -23.49 3.69
C ASP A 112 -3.88 -22.52 2.61
N GLU A 113 -3.13 -21.49 3.02
CA GLU A 113 -2.46 -20.50 2.15
C GLU A 113 -3.39 -19.63 1.26
N GLN A 114 -4.71 -19.58 1.51
CA GLN A 114 -5.67 -18.83 0.68
C GLN A 114 -6.06 -17.46 1.26
N ILE A 115 -5.09 -16.54 1.39
CA ILE A 115 -5.36 -15.17 1.83
C ILE A 115 -5.81 -14.32 0.63
N CYS A 116 -6.99 -13.72 0.73
CA CYS A 116 -7.44 -12.70 -0.21
C CYS A 116 -7.25 -11.30 0.38
N TYR A 117 -6.79 -10.35 -0.43
CA TYR A 117 -6.76 -8.95 -0.03
C TYR A 117 -8.09 -8.25 -0.31
N ASP A 118 -8.66 -7.63 0.73
CA ASP A 118 -9.85 -6.79 0.60
C ASP A 118 -9.51 -5.49 -0.14
N HIS A 119 -8.45 -4.82 0.30
CA HIS A 119 -7.98 -3.59 -0.29
C HIS A 119 -6.49 -3.31 -0.06
N LEU A 120 -5.96 -2.40 -0.85
CA LEU A 120 -4.66 -1.75 -0.72
C LEU A 120 -4.88 -0.27 -0.42
N ALA A 121 -4.08 0.33 0.47
CA ALA A 121 -4.20 1.74 0.78
C ALA A 121 -2.92 2.55 0.59
N PHE A 122 -3.09 3.79 0.16
CA PHE A 122 -2.00 4.72 -0.11
C PHE A 122 -2.28 6.12 0.46
N ARG A 123 -1.20 6.82 0.79
CA ARG A 123 -1.23 8.21 1.27
C ARG A 123 -0.44 9.11 0.32
N THR A 124 -0.91 10.34 0.13
CA THR A 124 -0.35 11.27 -0.85
C THR A 124 -0.46 12.73 -0.39
N PHE A 125 0.24 13.65 -1.07
CA PHE A 125 0.09 15.09 -0.82
C PHE A 125 -0.79 15.73 -1.90
N GLY A 126 -1.92 16.29 -1.51
CA GLY A 126 -2.86 16.98 -2.40
C GLY A 126 -2.35 18.35 -2.85
N VAL A 127 -1.23 18.37 -3.59
CA VAL A 127 -0.60 19.59 -4.12
C VAL A 127 0.15 19.30 -5.43
N ASN A 128 0.06 20.19 -6.41
CA ASN A 128 0.82 20.14 -7.67
C ASN A 128 0.79 18.77 -8.40
N GLY A 129 -0.33 18.05 -8.32
CA GLY A 129 -0.49 16.75 -8.97
C GLY A 129 0.19 15.57 -8.28
N TYR A 130 0.65 15.73 -7.04
CA TYR A 130 1.19 14.65 -6.18
C TYR A 130 0.12 13.96 -5.31
N GLY A 131 -1.15 14.28 -5.54
CA GLY A 131 -2.30 13.75 -4.80
C GLY A 131 -2.80 12.42 -5.36
N ILE A 132 -4.07 12.12 -5.13
CA ILE A 132 -4.75 10.87 -5.53
C ILE A 132 -4.50 10.54 -6.99
N SER A 133 -4.61 11.52 -7.90
CA SER A 133 -4.49 11.31 -9.34
C SER A 133 -3.14 10.75 -9.77
N SER A 134 -2.06 11.03 -9.02
CA SER A 134 -0.70 10.56 -9.35
C SER A 134 -0.62 9.04 -9.36
N LEU A 135 -1.29 8.39 -8.41
CA LEU A 135 -1.26 6.95 -8.22
C LEU A 135 -2.50 6.27 -8.83
N ALA A 136 -3.66 6.95 -8.81
CA ALA A 136 -4.90 6.44 -9.39
C ALA A 136 -4.77 6.12 -10.89
N SER A 137 -3.93 6.86 -11.62
CA SER A 137 -3.70 6.67 -13.06
C SER A 137 -3.37 5.23 -13.43
N LEU A 138 -2.45 4.57 -12.69
CA LEU A 138 -2.12 3.16 -12.88
C LEU A 138 -3.39 2.30 -12.81
N PHE A 139 -4.18 2.43 -11.74
CA PHE A 139 -5.33 1.56 -11.53
C PHE A 139 -6.41 1.79 -12.59
N LEU A 140 -6.64 3.04 -12.99
CA LEU A 140 -7.59 3.39 -14.04
C LEU A 140 -7.17 2.80 -15.39
N ASP A 141 -5.87 2.81 -15.72
CA ASP A 141 -5.33 2.19 -16.95
C ASP A 141 -5.57 0.67 -16.98
N TYR A 142 -5.68 0.03 -15.80
CA TYR A 142 -6.00 -1.40 -15.65
C TYR A 142 -7.49 -1.67 -15.32
N GLY A 143 -8.38 -0.74 -15.66
CA GLY A 143 -9.83 -0.96 -15.65
C GLY A 143 -10.48 -0.83 -14.28
N TYR A 144 -9.78 -0.31 -13.27
CA TYR A 144 -10.43 0.09 -12.02
C TYR A 144 -11.41 1.23 -12.26
N THR A 145 -12.48 1.26 -11.48
CA THR A 145 -13.49 2.33 -11.53
C THR A 145 -13.42 3.17 -10.27
N GLN A 146 -13.28 4.48 -10.41
CA GLN A 146 -13.38 5.41 -9.28
C GLN A 146 -14.79 5.37 -8.67
N LYS A 147 -14.85 5.41 -7.33
CA LYS A 147 -16.08 5.36 -6.54
C LYS A 147 -16.19 6.58 -5.63
N GLU A 148 -16.86 6.45 -4.49
CA GLU A 148 -17.20 7.56 -3.61
C GLU A 148 -15.97 8.30 -3.05
N GLU A 149 -16.16 9.59 -2.80
CA GLU A 149 -15.22 10.43 -2.07
C GLU A 149 -15.54 10.40 -0.57
N LEU A 150 -14.50 10.28 0.26
CA LEU A 150 -14.57 10.38 1.71
C LEU A 150 -13.81 11.62 2.17
N ARG A 151 -14.32 12.33 3.17
CA ARG A 151 -13.69 13.54 3.74
C ARG A 151 -13.45 13.38 5.24
N PHE A 152 -12.29 13.84 5.68
CA PHE A 152 -11.87 13.83 7.08
C PHE A 152 -11.45 15.25 7.49
N PRO A 153 -12.41 16.15 7.77
CA PRO A 153 -12.12 17.57 7.99
C PRO A 153 -11.13 17.81 9.13
N ALA A 154 -11.25 17.08 10.24
CA ALA A 154 -10.36 17.21 11.39
C ALA A 154 -8.90 16.86 11.04
N LYS A 155 -8.69 15.87 10.16
CA LYS A 155 -7.36 15.45 9.69
C LYS A 155 -6.90 16.19 8.43
N LYS A 156 -7.75 17.07 7.87
CA LYS A 156 -7.54 17.78 6.61
C LYS A 156 -7.26 16.81 5.44
N LEU A 157 -7.96 15.68 5.39
CA LEU A 157 -7.81 14.67 4.34
C LEU A 157 -9.07 14.58 3.48
N LYS A 158 -8.87 14.14 2.24
CA LYS A 158 -9.91 13.45 1.46
C LYS A 158 -9.36 12.14 0.92
N ALA A 159 -10.25 11.23 0.54
CA ALA A 159 -9.90 9.99 -0.09
C ALA A 159 -10.89 9.63 -1.19
N LEU A 160 -10.41 8.87 -2.17
CA LEU A 160 -11.22 8.18 -3.16
C LEU A 160 -10.87 6.70 -3.07
N TRP A 161 -11.86 5.84 -3.33
CA TRP A 161 -11.58 4.42 -3.53
C TRP A 161 -11.95 3.97 -4.94
N PHE A 162 -11.36 2.86 -5.35
CA PHE A 162 -11.45 2.34 -6.70
C PHE A 162 -11.81 0.85 -6.63
N SER A 163 -12.88 0.47 -7.31
CA SER A 163 -13.29 -0.94 -7.42
C SER A 163 -12.51 -1.63 -8.54
N PRO A 164 -12.07 -2.88 -8.36
CA PRO A 164 -11.38 -3.64 -9.40
C PRO A 164 -12.29 -3.94 -10.60
N PRO A 165 -11.73 -4.25 -11.79
CA PRO A 165 -12.51 -4.67 -12.96
C PRO A 165 -13.20 -6.03 -12.73
N ASN A 166 -14.43 -6.18 -13.25
CA ASN A 166 -15.22 -7.42 -13.09
C ASN A 166 -14.59 -8.66 -13.76
N SER A 167 -13.68 -8.46 -14.71
CA SER A 167 -13.00 -9.54 -15.45
C SER A 167 -11.89 -10.24 -14.67
N SER A 168 -11.50 -9.73 -13.50
CA SER A 168 -10.48 -10.38 -12.68
C SER A 168 -10.98 -11.74 -12.19
N SER A 169 -10.20 -12.80 -12.40
CA SER A 169 -10.47 -14.14 -11.88
C SER A 169 -10.88 -14.07 -10.41
N GLN A 170 -12.12 -14.45 -10.12
CA GLN A 170 -12.70 -14.44 -8.77
C GLN A 170 -12.29 -15.66 -7.95
N ASP A 171 -11.77 -16.68 -8.63
CA ASP A 171 -11.49 -18.00 -8.07
C ASP A 171 -10.00 -18.35 -8.23
N GLY A 172 -9.38 -18.74 -7.11
CA GLY A 172 -7.98 -19.19 -7.05
C GLY A 172 -6.96 -18.06 -6.83
N GLY A 173 -5.78 -18.46 -6.35
CA GLY A 173 -4.68 -17.56 -6.02
C GLY A 173 -4.71 -17.01 -4.59
N SER A 174 -3.66 -16.30 -4.21
CA SER A 174 -3.47 -15.72 -2.87
C SER A 174 -2.77 -14.37 -2.98
N GLY A 175 -3.00 -13.48 -2.03
CA GLY A 175 -2.52 -12.11 -2.02
C GLY A 175 -2.86 -11.37 -3.32
N VAL A 176 -1.85 -10.75 -3.95
CA VAL A 176 -1.99 -10.02 -5.23
C VAL A 176 -2.26 -10.92 -6.44
N ASN A 177 -2.09 -12.24 -6.32
CA ASN A 177 -2.40 -13.21 -7.36
C ASN A 177 -3.83 -13.77 -7.24
N GLY A 178 -4.56 -13.43 -6.17
CA GLY A 178 -5.96 -13.77 -6.01
C GLY A 178 -6.92 -12.78 -6.69
N PRO A 179 -8.17 -12.70 -6.20
CA PRO A 179 -9.10 -11.62 -6.57
C PRO A 179 -8.45 -10.26 -6.37
N LEU A 180 -8.59 -9.37 -7.36
CA LEU A 180 -7.96 -8.06 -7.28
C LEU A 180 -8.53 -7.24 -6.11
N PRO A 181 -7.67 -6.64 -5.27
CA PRO A 181 -8.13 -5.85 -4.13
C PRO A 181 -8.74 -4.53 -4.60
N ARG A 182 -9.65 -3.98 -3.79
CA ARG A 182 -10.03 -2.55 -3.91
C ARG A 182 -8.80 -1.68 -3.64
N VAL A 183 -8.83 -0.42 -4.07
CA VAL A 183 -7.74 0.52 -3.80
C VAL A 183 -8.29 1.76 -3.12
N PHE A 184 -7.70 2.14 -1.98
CA PHE A 184 -8.04 3.34 -1.23
C PHE A 184 -6.88 4.33 -1.31
N ILE A 185 -7.10 5.51 -1.89
CA ILE A 185 -6.07 6.53 -2.02
C ILE A 185 -6.53 7.79 -1.32
N SER A 186 -5.75 8.22 -0.34
CA SER A 186 -5.99 9.46 0.39
C SER A 186 -4.99 10.55 -0.01
N GLU A 187 -5.40 11.81 0.10
CA GLU A 187 -4.50 12.96 0.01
C GLU A 187 -4.71 13.95 1.14
N LEU A 188 -3.59 14.50 1.63
CA LEU A 188 -3.58 15.64 2.53
C LEU A 188 -3.94 16.92 1.78
N LEU A 189 -4.91 17.67 2.28
CA LEU A 189 -5.28 18.98 1.76
C LEU A 189 -4.25 20.02 2.23
N VAL A 190 -3.11 20.08 1.53
CA VAL A 190 -1.93 20.86 1.93
C VAL A 190 -2.28 22.33 2.18
N ASP A 191 -3.16 22.92 1.38
CA ASP A 191 -3.56 24.33 1.50
C ASP A 191 -4.34 24.66 2.79
N GLN A 192 -4.78 23.64 3.55
CA GLN A 192 -5.41 23.81 4.85
C GLN A 192 -4.42 23.76 6.03
N LEU A 193 -3.13 23.51 5.77
CA LEU A 193 -2.07 23.50 6.79
C LEU A 193 -1.57 24.90 7.10
N SER A 194 -0.77 25.04 8.16
CA SER A 194 -0.06 26.28 8.44
C SER A 194 0.85 26.69 7.28
N PRO A 195 1.11 28.00 7.07
CA PRO A 195 2.04 28.45 6.03
C PRO A 195 3.41 27.77 6.11
N ARG A 196 3.87 27.47 7.33
CA ARG A 196 5.15 26.80 7.56
C ARG A 196 5.14 25.35 7.07
N ALA A 197 4.11 24.57 7.40
CA ALA A 197 3.98 23.19 6.90
C ALA A 197 3.80 23.15 5.38
N GLN A 198 3.04 24.09 4.81
CA GLN A 198 2.90 24.24 3.37
C GLN A 198 4.24 24.50 2.68
N GLU A 199 5.06 25.40 3.23
CA GLU A 199 6.40 25.71 2.72
C GLU A 199 7.30 24.46 2.71
N ILE A 200 7.33 23.71 3.82
CA ILE A 200 8.10 22.47 3.94
C ILE A 200 7.67 21.45 2.88
N ILE A 201 6.37 21.17 2.75
CA ILE A 201 5.88 20.19 1.77
C ILE A 201 6.22 20.67 0.35
N ARG A 202 5.94 21.93 0.02
CA ARG A 202 6.19 22.49 -1.32
C ARG A 202 7.68 22.50 -1.68
N LYS A 203 8.59 22.64 -0.71
CA LYS A 203 10.05 22.49 -0.91
C LYS A 203 10.40 21.11 -1.47
N TYR A 204 9.91 20.02 -0.86
CA TYR A 204 10.20 18.66 -1.31
C TYR A 204 9.52 18.33 -2.64
N ILE A 205 8.27 18.75 -2.81
CA ILE A 205 7.53 18.57 -4.06
C ILE A 205 8.24 19.26 -5.23
N LYS A 206 8.73 20.50 -5.04
CA LYS A 206 9.48 21.22 -6.08
C LYS A 206 10.75 20.47 -6.51
N LYS A 207 11.45 19.85 -5.57
CA LYS A 207 12.66 19.06 -5.85
C LYS A 207 12.38 17.73 -6.54
N SER A 208 11.17 17.21 -6.40
CA SER A 208 10.73 15.99 -7.08
C SER A 208 10.45 16.19 -8.58
N ALA A 209 10.37 17.43 -9.05
CA ALA A 209 10.10 17.78 -10.46
C ALA A 209 8.85 17.10 -11.04
N SER A 210 9.02 16.04 -11.85
CA SER A 210 7.93 15.26 -12.45
C SER A 210 7.73 13.89 -11.78
N GLY A 211 8.24 13.71 -10.56
CA GLY A 211 8.17 12.44 -9.83
C GLY A 211 6.74 11.94 -9.61
N ASN A 212 5.74 12.82 -9.57
CA ASN A 212 4.33 12.44 -9.50
C ASN A 212 3.86 11.59 -10.70
N LYS A 213 4.45 11.74 -11.88
CA LYS A 213 4.12 10.90 -13.05
C LYS A 213 4.57 9.44 -12.89
N TYR A 214 5.43 9.18 -11.90
CA TYR A 214 6.04 7.88 -11.65
C TYR A 214 5.71 7.36 -10.25
N ALA A 215 4.58 7.78 -9.66
CA ALA A 215 4.18 7.40 -8.30
C ALA A 215 4.09 5.88 -8.10
N ALA A 216 3.51 5.16 -9.08
CA ALA A 216 3.44 3.71 -9.07
C ALA A 216 4.83 3.05 -9.08
N LEU A 217 5.74 3.55 -9.93
CA LEU A 217 7.12 3.06 -9.99
C LEU A 217 7.86 3.33 -8.67
N ALA A 218 7.68 4.52 -8.09
CA ALA A 218 8.26 4.87 -6.80
C ALA A 218 7.76 3.94 -5.68
N SER A 219 6.47 3.57 -5.70
CA SER A 219 5.88 2.59 -4.77
C SER A 219 6.50 1.20 -4.95
N ALA A 220 6.56 0.71 -6.19
CA ALA A 220 7.11 -0.61 -6.53
C ALA A 220 8.62 -0.75 -6.23
N LEU A 221 9.37 0.36 -6.31
CA LEU A 221 10.80 0.40 -5.98
C LEU A 221 11.09 0.79 -4.52
N GLY A 222 10.06 1.15 -3.73
CA GLY A 222 10.24 1.62 -2.36
C GLY A 222 11.06 2.90 -2.23
N SER A 223 10.92 3.81 -3.20
CA SER A 223 11.74 5.02 -3.31
C SER A 223 10.93 6.29 -3.05
N LEU A 224 11.54 7.28 -2.42
CA LEU A 224 11.01 8.64 -2.40
C LEU A 224 11.22 9.30 -3.76
N THR A 225 10.24 10.06 -4.23
CA THR A 225 10.37 10.85 -5.45
C THR A 225 11.02 12.21 -5.21
N TRP A 226 11.23 12.57 -3.94
CA TRP A 226 11.95 13.75 -3.47
C TRP A 226 13.21 13.32 -2.71
N GLU A 227 14.10 14.28 -2.44
CA GLU A 227 15.27 14.05 -1.57
C GLU A 227 14.85 13.62 -0.15
N LYS A 228 15.75 12.94 0.56
CA LYS A 228 15.54 12.65 1.97
C LYS A 228 15.32 13.94 2.76
N PRO A 229 14.35 13.97 3.71
CA PRO A 229 14.08 15.17 4.46
C PRO A 229 15.12 15.45 5.55
N LEU A 230 15.10 16.69 6.06
CA LEU A 230 15.73 17.08 7.32
C LEU A 230 14.91 16.56 8.50
N TYR A 231 15.57 16.15 9.58
CA TYR A 231 14.87 15.67 10.77
C TYR A 231 14.01 16.77 11.41
N SER A 232 14.54 17.98 11.47
CA SER A 232 13.82 19.15 12.00
C SER A 232 12.53 19.49 11.23
N GLU A 233 12.50 19.26 9.92
CA GLU A 233 11.30 19.48 9.08
C GLU A 233 10.29 18.35 9.25
N PHE A 234 10.77 17.10 9.40
CA PHE A 234 9.91 15.97 9.78
C PHE A 234 9.24 16.21 11.14
N GLN A 235 9.98 16.68 12.16
CA GLN A 235 9.42 17.01 13.48
C GLN A 235 8.39 18.13 13.41
N GLN A 236 8.65 19.19 12.61
CA GLN A 236 7.69 20.27 12.39
C GLN A 236 6.39 19.76 11.77
N LEU A 237 6.47 18.90 10.75
CA LEU A 237 5.27 18.29 10.18
C LEU A 237 4.58 17.35 11.17
N ALA A 238 5.33 16.54 11.93
CA ALA A 238 4.76 15.62 12.91
C ALA A 238 4.01 16.35 14.03
N GLY A 239 4.43 17.55 14.39
CA GLY A 239 3.75 18.39 15.37
C GLY A 239 2.40 18.96 14.90
N GLU A 240 2.16 19.04 13.58
CA GLU A 240 0.89 19.54 13.01
C GLU A 240 0.03 18.43 12.40
N SER A 241 0.66 17.50 11.67
CA SER A 241 0.00 16.41 10.93
C SER A 241 0.91 15.19 10.86
N GLU A 242 0.59 14.17 11.65
CA GLU A 242 1.28 12.88 11.60
C GLU A 242 1.15 12.21 10.21
N TYR A 243 0.03 12.46 9.50
CA TYR A 243 -0.14 12.05 8.10
C TYR A 243 0.90 12.69 7.19
N ALA A 244 1.17 14.00 7.36
CA ALA A 244 2.17 14.71 6.57
C ALA A 244 3.57 14.17 6.85
N ALA A 245 3.91 13.98 8.13
CA ALA A 245 5.20 13.41 8.53
C ALA A 245 5.40 11.99 7.97
N TRP A 246 4.37 11.14 8.06
CA TRP A 246 4.39 9.79 7.49
C TRP A 246 4.64 9.82 5.98
N THR A 247 3.88 10.66 5.26
CA THR A 247 3.97 10.76 3.80
C THR A 247 5.33 11.29 3.37
N LEU A 248 5.94 12.22 4.13
CA LEU A 248 7.26 12.77 3.85
C LEU A 248 8.37 11.71 3.80
N VAL A 249 8.34 10.74 4.72
CA VAL A 249 9.39 9.71 4.85
C VAL A 249 9.05 8.38 4.18
N ASN A 250 7.77 8.13 3.86
CA ASN A 250 7.32 6.91 3.19
C ASN A 250 6.93 7.10 1.71
N GLY A 251 6.66 8.34 1.27
CA GLY A 251 6.27 8.63 -0.10
C GLY A 251 5.02 7.87 -0.53
N TYR A 252 5.09 7.23 -1.70
CA TYR A 252 4.01 6.42 -2.28
C TYR A 252 4.02 4.95 -1.84
N ALA A 253 4.77 4.60 -0.78
CA ALA A 253 4.75 3.24 -0.25
C ALA A 253 3.33 2.79 0.10
N LEU A 254 3.04 1.52 -0.13
CA LEU A 254 1.81 0.89 0.30
C LEU A 254 1.65 1.04 1.82
N ASN A 255 0.61 1.74 2.26
CA ASN A 255 0.39 2.06 3.67
C ASN A 255 -0.14 0.87 4.47
N HIS A 256 -0.92 0.00 3.84
CA HIS A 256 -1.32 -1.30 4.36
C HIS A 256 -1.93 -2.17 3.27
N VAL A 257 -1.86 -3.48 3.49
CA VAL A 257 -2.77 -4.47 2.90
C VAL A 257 -3.85 -4.81 3.91
N THR A 258 -4.98 -5.31 3.41
CA THR A 258 -6.10 -5.71 4.25
C THR A 258 -6.49 -7.15 3.97
N ILE A 259 -6.46 -8.04 4.98
CA ILE A 259 -6.97 -9.40 4.83
C ILE A 259 -8.50 -9.38 4.82
N SER A 260 -9.09 -9.97 3.78
CA SER A 260 -10.54 -10.19 3.68
C SER A 260 -10.94 -11.39 4.54
N THR A 261 -11.30 -11.17 5.79
CA THR A 261 -11.52 -12.27 6.74
C THR A 261 -12.64 -13.19 6.29
N HIS A 262 -13.75 -12.67 5.76
CA HIS A 262 -14.89 -13.48 5.32
C HIS A 262 -14.58 -14.45 4.16
N ARG A 263 -13.39 -14.35 3.54
CA ARG A 263 -12.89 -15.27 2.51
C ARG A 263 -11.99 -16.37 3.06
N LEU A 264 -11.57 -16.27 4.32
CA LEU A 264 -10.84 -17.33 5.01
C LEU A 264 -11.73 -18.57 5.21
N LYS A 265 -11.13 -19.75 5.20
CA LYS A 265 -11.84 -21.05 5.31
C LYS A 265 -11.98 -21.53 6.76
N SER A 266 -11.01 -21.21 7.60
CA SER A 266 -10.96 -21.56 9.02
C SER A 266 -11.93 -20.71 9.85
N ASN A 267 -11.93 -20.94 11.16
CA ASN A 267 -12.64 -20.10 12.12
C ASN A 267 -12.16 -18.63 12.14
N LEU A 268 -10.99 -18.34 11.57
CA LEU A 268 -10.46 -16.98 11.44
C LEU A 268 -11.28 -16.10 10.50
N ARG A 269 -12.26 -16.67 9.78
CA ARG A 269 -13.15 -15.91 8.92
C ARG A 269 -14.00 -14.87 9.63
N ASN A 270 -14.26 -15.10 10.92
CA ASN A 270 -14.87 -14.13 11.81
C ASN A 270 -13.79 -13.19 12.37
N ILE A 271 -13.96 -11.89 12.17
CA ILE A 271 -12.95 -10.90 12.55
C ILE A 271 -12.67 -10.85 14.06
N LYS A 272 -13.65 -11.19 14.90
CA LYS A 272 -13.41 -11.26 16.37
C LYS A 272 -12.50 -12.43 16.70
N SER A 273 -12.74 -13.59 16.10
CA SER A 273 -11.87 -14.76 16.23
C SER A 273 -10.46 -14.48 15.70
N LEU A 274 -10.34 -13.80 14.56
CA LEU A 274 -9.05 -13.36 14.04
C LEU A 274 -8.34 -12.40 15.00
N ASN A 275 -9.04 -11.39 15.53
CA ASN A 275 -8.45 -10.43 16.46
C ASN A 275 -7.89 -11.12 17.72
N GLU A 276 -8.60 -12.09 18.29
CA GLU A 276 -8.11 -12.85 19.43
C GLU A 276 -6.92 -13.74 19.05
N PHE A 277 -6.94 -14.34 17.85
CA PHE A 277 -5.79 -15.09 17.32
C PHE A 277 -4.55 -14.21 17.18
N ILE A 278 -4.67 -13.01 16.61
CA ILE A 278 -3.57 -12.07 16.43
C ILE A 278 -3.00 -11.61 17.79
N LYS A 279 -3.87 -11.26 18.75
CA LYS A 279 -3.43 -10.89 20.11
C LYS A 279 -2.73 -12.05 20.83
N LYS A 280 -3.26 -13.27 20.73
CA LYS A 280 -2.67 -14.47 21.36
C LYS A 280 -1.26 -14.77 20.83
N ASN A 281 -0.98 -14.41 19.58
CA ASN A 281 0.35 -14.51 18.98
C ASN A 281 1.25 -13.30 19.26
N GLY A 282 0.85 -12.40 20.16
CA GLY A 282 1.70 -11.32 20.68
C GLY A 282 1.67 -10.01 19.90
N PHE A 283 0.83 -9.89 18.87
CA PHE A 283 0.72 -8.65 18.08
C PHE A 283 -0.27 -7.66 18.69
N LYS A 284 0.08 -6.37 18.64
CA LYS A 284 -0.77 -5.29 19.14
C LYS A 284 -1.74 -4.82 18.07
N LEU A 285 -3.03 -4.74 18.44
CA LEU A 285 -4.07 -4.13 17.62
C LEU A 285 -4.28 -2.67 18.00
N ASN A 286 -4.57 -1.82 17.02
CA ASN A 286 -4.95 -0.43 17.21
C ASN A 286 -6.19 -0.34 18.10
N SER A 287 -6.10 0.40 19.21
CA SER A 287 -7.19 0.56 20.17
C SER A 287 -7.97 1.87 20.06
N ASP A 288 -7.58 2.79 19.18
CA ASP A 288 -8.30 4.06 19.01
C ASP A 288 -9.74 3.78 18.55
N GLY A 289 -10.74 4.30 19.25
CA GLY A 289 -12.16 3.95 19.02
C GLY A 289 -12.53 2.48 19.31
N GLY A 290 -11.70 1.74 20.05
CA GLY A 290 -11.85 0.30 20.30
C GLY A 290 -11.15 -0.56 19.25
N VAL A 291 -10.81 -1.82 19.57
CA VAL A 291 -10.08 -2.71 18.63
C VAL A 291 -10.86 -2.95 17.33
N LEU A 292 -12.17 -3.17 17.45
CA LEU A 292 -13.07 -3.45 16.34
C LEU A 292 -13.88 -2.21 16.00
N LYS A 293 -13.68 -1.67 14.80
CA LYS A 293 -14.44 -0.57 14.24
C LYS A 293 -15.60 -1.18 13.45
N VAL A 294 -16.80 -0.66 13.67
CA VAL A 294 -18.02 -1.18 13.05
C VAL A 294 -18.74 -0.01 12.40
N SER A 295 -19.06 -0.15 11.12
CA SER A 295 -19.84 0.86 10.40
C SER A 295 -21.22 1.05 11.04
N PRO A 296 -21.88 2.21 10.87
CA PRO A 296 -23.22 2.46 11.40
C PRO A 296 -24.28 1.45 10.94
N ASP A 297 -24.15 0.92 9.72
CA ASP A 297 -25.03 -0.14 9.21
C ASP A 297 -24.72 -1.54 9.80
N GLY A 298 -23.61 -1.69 10.53
CA GLY A 298 -23.16 -2.94 11.12
C GLY A 298 -22.54 -3.93 10.14
N LEU A 299 -22.36 -3.56 8.87
CA LEU A 299 -22.01 -4.50 7.79
C LEU A 299 -20.55 -4.46 7.36
N LEU A 300 -19.78 -3.47 7.80
CA LEU A 300 -18.34 -3.37 7.60
C LEU A 300 -17.64 -3.34 8.95
N LEU A 301 -16.89 -4.39 9.24
CA LEU A 301 -16.13 -4.54 10.46
C LEU A 301 -14.64 -4.50 10.12
N GLN A 302 -13.88 -3.71 10.85
CA GLN A 302 -12.46 -3.50 10.59
C GLN A 302 -11.64 -3.48 11.87
N SER A 303 -10.43 -3.99 11.80
CA SER A 303 -9.40 -3.87 12.84
C SER A 303 -8.04 -3.81 12.18
N SER A 304 -7.04 -3.26 12.87
CA SER A 304 -5.69 -3.13 12.33
C SER A 304 -4.65 -3.37 13.40
N THR A 305 -3.43 -3.74 13.00
CA THR A 305 -2.30 -3.68 13.90
C THR A 305 -1.88 -2.24 14.18
N VAL A 306 -1.11 -2.04 15.25
CA VAL A 306 -0.25 -0.87 15.34
C VAL A 306 0.84 -1.00 14.26
N ALA A 307 1.25 0.11 13.65
CA ALA A 307 2.29 0.11 12.62
C ALA A 307 3.65 -0.32 13.18
N ASP A 308 4.49 -0.89 12.32
CA ASP A 308 5.90 -1.05 12.62
C ASP A 308 6.62 0.31 12.56
N SER A 309 7.80 0.38 13.15
CA SER A 309 8.72 1.51 13.00
C SER A 309 10.08 1.02 12.50
N MET A 310 10.78 1.85 11.73
CA MET A 310 12.12 1.54 11.22
C MET A 310 13.08 2.73 11.42
N PRO A 311 14.39 2.47 11.56
CA PRO A 311 15.38 3.54 11.51
C PRO A 311 15.38 4.21 10.13
N PHE A 312 15.36 5.55 10.13
CA PHE A 312 15.44 6.38 8.93
C PHE A 312 16.60 7.36 9.07
N SER A 313 17.53 7.33 8.12
CA SER A 313 18.63 8.30 8.05
C SER A 313 18.21 9.53 7.25
N PHE A 314 18.04 10.66 7.94
CA PHE A 314 17.70 11.97 7.39
C PHE A 314 18.89 12.60 6.64
N SER A 315 18.64 13.63 5.84
CA SER A 315 19.67 14.27 5.01
C SER A 315 20.71 15.06 5.80
N ASP A 316 20.41 15.42 7.04
CA ASP A 316 21.31 16.07 8.00
C ASP A 316 22.14 15.06 8.83
N GLY A 317 22.08 13.77 8.49
CA GLY A 317 22.86 12.71 9.15
C GLY A 317 22.23 12.17 10.44
N VAL A 318 21.11 12.74 10.89
CA VAL A 318 20.34 12.22 12.02
C VAL A 318 19.70 10.88 11.64
N VAL A 319 19.73 9.90 12.55
CA VAL A 319 19.06 8.60 12.38
C VAL A 319 18.04 8.45 13.49
N GLU A 320 16.76 8.38 13.11
CA GLU A 320 15.65 8.30 14.06
C GLU A 320 14.62 7.26 13.63
N SER A 321 13.83 6.78 14.59
CA SER A 321 12.76 5.82 14.33
C SER A 321 11.53 6.53 13.76
N VAL A 322 11.06 6.08 12.59
CA VAL A 322 9.87 6.63 11.93
C VAL A 322 8.81 5.55 11.73
N PRO A 323 7.50 5.91 11.75
CA PRO A 323 6.44 4.96 11.47
C PRO A 323 6.52 4.45 10.03
N CYS A 324 6.41 3.14 9.89
CA CYS A 324 6.19 2.44 8.62
C CYS A 324 4.69 2.18 8.46
N SER A 325 4.34 0.99 8.01
CA SER A 325 2.99 0.58 7.65
C SER A 325 2.44 -0.40 8.67
N TYR A 326 1.16 -0.73 8.54
CA TYR A 326 0.46 -1.72 9.37
C TYR A 326 -0.25 -2.72 8.46
N ILE A 327 -0.87 -3.74 9.05
CA ILE A 327 -1.80 -4.63 8.33
C ILE A 327 -3.21 -4.44 8.91
N GLU A 328 -4.21 -4.48 8.04
CA GLU A 328 -5.62 -4.39 8.41
C GLU A 328 -6.33 -5.73 8.17
N PHE A 329 -7.46 -5.91 8.84
CA PHE A 329 -8.39 -7.01 8.68
C PHE A 329 -9.79 -6.44 8.49
N ALA A 330 -10.53 -6.95 7.48
CA ALA A 330 -11.88 -6.51 7.19
C ALA A 330 -12.84 -7.69 6.99
N GLU A 331 -14.01 -7.60 7.62
CA GLU A 331 -15.14 -8.49 7.39
C GLU A 331 -16.30 -7.69 6.77
N ARG A 332 -16.72 -8.11 5.57
CA ARG A 332 -17.88 -7.54 4.88
C ARG A 332 -19.07 -8.48 5.05
N LEU A 333 -20.09 -8.05 5.76
CA LEU A 333 -21.29 -8.85 5.96
C LEU A 333 -22.22 -8.82 4.75
N VAL A 334 -23.04 -9.85 4.63
CA VAL A 334 -24.04 -10.02 3.57
C VAL A 334 -25.11 -8.94 3.72
N LEU A 335 -25.44 -8.29 2.61
CA LEU A 335 -26.48 -7.26 2.59
C LEU A 335 -27.86 -7.89 2.92
N PRO A 336 -28.76 -7.16 3.61
CA PRO A 336 -30.03 -7.70 4.09
C PRO A 336 -30.88 -8.40 3.02
N GLN A 337 -30.89 -7.87 1.79
CA GLN A 337 -31.65 -8.44 0.66
C GLN A 337 -31.17 -9.83 0.21
N TYR A 338 -29.95 -10.23 0.59
CA TYR A 338 -29.35 -11.52 0.25
C TYR A 338 -29.26 -12.48 1.44
N LYS A 339 -29.87 -12.13 2.58
CA LYS A 339 -29.80 -12.92 3.83
C LYS A 339 -30.31 -14.36 3.68
N ASN A 340 -31.20 -14.61 2.72
CA ASN A 340 -31.80 -15.93 2.50
C ASN A 340 -31.00 -16.81 1.52
N LEU A 341 -29.92 -16.28 0.91
CA LEU A 341 -29.04 -17.09 0.07
C LEU A 341 -28.29 -18.11 0.94
N SER A 342 -28.10 -19.32 0.40
CA SER A 342 -27.22 -20.28 1.06
C SER A 342 -25.78 -19.79 1.05
N GLU A 343 -24.97 -20.27 1.98
CA GLU A 343 -23.57 -19.87 2.09
C GLU A 343 -22.76 -20.12 0.81
N SER A 344 -23.05 -21.23 0.12
CA SER A 344 -22.44 -21.55 -1.18
C SER A 344 -22.82 -20.61 -2.32
N GLU A 345 -23.94 -19.87 -2.18
CA GLU A 345 -24.41 -18.91 -3.19
C GLU A 345 -23.95 -17.47 -2.90
N ILE A 346 -23.41 -17.21 -1.70
CA ILE A 346 -22.94 -15.89 -1.32
C ILE A 346 -21.66 -15.55 -2.07
N LYS A 347 -21.72 -14.46 -2.86
CA LYS A 347 -20.60 -13.88 -3.59
C LYS A 347 -20.19 -12.57 -2.94
N GLU A 348 -19.00 -12.06 -3.31
CA GLU A 348 -18.51 -10.75 -2.87
C GLU A 348 -19.50 -9.62 -3.18
N SER A 349 -20.18 -9.69 -4.34
CA SER A 349 -21.21 -8.74 -4.76
C SER A 349 -22.47 -8.74 -3.88
N HIS A 350 -22.65 -9.74 -3.02
CA HIS A 350 -23.75 -9.81 -2.05
C HIS A 350 -23.39 -9.20 -0.70
N ARG A 351 -22.16 -8.71 -0.52
CA ARG A 351 -21.65 -8.14 0.73
C ARG A 351 -21.56 -6.63 0.67
N ARG A 352 -21.46 -5.97 1.83
CA ARG A 352 -21.29 -4.51 1.94
C ARG A 352 -20.01 -4.07 1.25
N ASP A 353 -20.16 -3.39 0.12
CA ASP A 353 -19.05 -2.83 -0.66
C ASP A 353 -18.69 -1.41 -0.21
N GLY A 354 -17.53 -0.89 -0.59
CA GLY A 354 -17.07 0.46 -0.25
C GLY A 354 -16.47 0.60 1.15
N PHE A 355 -16.34 1.83 1.63
CA PHE A 355 -15.67 2.16 2.90
C PHE A 355 -16.62 2.89 3.85
N GLU A 356 -16.15 3.17 5.07
CA GLU A 356 -16.88 4.04 5.99
C GLU A 356 -15.97 5.07 6.68
N VAL A 357 -16.40 6.34 6.67
CA VAL A 357 -15.65 7.50 7.19
C VAL A 357 -15.32 7.31 8.67
N GLY A 358 -16.30 6.91 9.47
CA GLY A 358 -16.12 6.71 10.91
C GLY A 358 -15.07 5.66 11.24
N ASN A 359 -15.06 4.55 10.50
CA ASN A 359 -14.05 3.50 10.66
C ASN A 359 -12.67 3.98 10.21
N ALA A 360 -12.60 4.54 8.99
CA ALA A 360 -11.35 4.99 8.38
C ALA A 360 -10.64 6.07 9.23
N ASP A 361 -11.40 6.99 9.84
CA ASP A 361 -10.88 8.03 10.72
C ASP A 361 -10.04 7.45 11.87
N LYS A 362 -10.49 6.34 12.47
CA LYS A 362 -9.80 5.64 13.56
C LYS A 362 -8.68 4.74 13.09
N ILE A 363 -8.79 4.21 11.87
CA ILE A 363 -7.76 3.36 11.27
C ILE A 363 -6.53 4.18 10.86
N PHE A 364 -6.68 5.45 10.46
CA PHE A 364 -5.54 6.34 10.20
C PHE A 364 -4.58 6.44 11.39
N GLU A 365 -5.10 6.33 12.62
CA GLU A 365 -4.34 6.39 13.86
C GLU A 365 -3.43 5.18 14.11
N SER A 366 -3.48 4.14 13.27
CA SER A 366 -2.59 2.97 13.37
C SER A 366 -1.11 3.34 13.23
N THR A 367 -0.81 4.48 12.59
CA THR A 367 0.55 5.05 12.48
C THR A 367 0.84 6.15 13.50
N SER A 368 -0.07 6.39 14.46
CA SER A 368 0.06 7.51 15.39
C SER A 368 1.13 7.26 16.44
N LYS A 369 1.78 8.32 16.90
CA LYS A 369 2.75 8.25 18.01
C LYS A 369 2.12 7.66 19.28
N GLU A 370 0.87 7.98 19.56
CA GLU A 370 0.13 7.44 20.71
C GLU A 370 0.02 5.91 20.63
N GLN A 371 -0.39 5.38 19.47
CA GLN A 371 -0.49 3.92 19.29
C GLN A 371 0.88 3.24 19.37
N LEU A 372 1.92 3.83 18.77
CA LEU A 372 3.28 3.29 18.71
C LEU A 372 3.98 3.24 20.08
N THR A 373 3.73 4.22 20.94
CA THR A 373 4.38 4.35 22.26
C THR A 373 3.61 3.67 23.39
N ARG A 374 2.44 3.09 23.10
CA ARG A 374 1.61 2.40 24.08
C ARG A 374 2.34 1.21 24.68
N ARG A 375 2.59 1.28 25.99
CA ARG A 375 3.16 0.18 26.78
C ARG A 375 2.22 -1.04 26.73
N ALA A 376 2.83 -2.23 26.66
CA ALA A 376 2.10 -3.50 26.64
C ALA A 376 1.42 -3.75 27.98
#